data_AF-A0A2V9MS19-F1
#
_entry.id   AF-A0A2V9MS19-F1
#
_cell.length_a   1.000
_cell.length_b   1.000
_cell.length_c   1.000
_cell.angle_alpha   90.00
_cell.angle_beta   90.00
_cell.angle_gamma   90.00
#
_symmetry.space_group_name_H-M   'P 1'
#
loop_
_entity.id
_entity.type
_entity.pdbx_description
1 polymer ?
#
loop_
_entity_poly.entity_id
_entity_poly.type
_entity_poly.pdbx_seq_one_letter_code
_entity_poly.pdbx_strand_id
1 'polypeptide(L)'
;MKIASVILVCILASPSFAQEITVAAAADLHAALDEIAAHYKAETSAPVKVVYGSSGNLYQQIQNGAPFDVFFSANTDYPKKLEAAGLTLPGG
;
A
#
# COMPACT_ATOMS: atom_id res chain seq x y z
N MET A 1 -3.59 -23.85 45.74
CA MET A 1 -3.03 -24.09 44.39
C MET A 1 -3.95 -23.54 43.28
N LYS A 2 -4.39 -22.27 43.37
CA LYS A 2 -5.40 -21.68 42.45
C LYS A 2 -5.11 -20.23 42.04
N ILE A 3 -4.02 -19.65 42.54
CA ILE A 3 -3.59 -18.26 42.27
C ILE A 3 -2.48 -18.19 41.21
N ALA A 4 -1.80 -19.29 40.92
CA ALA A 4 -0.72 -19.32 39.92
C ALA A 4 -1.24 -19.32 38.47
N SER A 5 -2.53 -19.62 38.24
CA SER A 5 -3.09 -19.78 36.88
C SER A 5 -3.55 -18.47 36.25
N VAL A 6 -3.65 -17.37 37.01
CA VAL A 6 -4.25 -16.10 36.53
C VAL A 6 -3.21 -15.16 35.90
N ILE A 7 -1.91 -15.37 36.16
CA ILE A 7 -0.86 -14.43 35.74
C ILE A 7 -0.30 -14.71 34.32
N LEU A 8 -0.63 -15.85 33.69
CA LEU A 8 -0.02 -16.26 32.42
C LEU A 8 -0.67 -15.66 31.15
N VAL A 9 -1.76 -14.88 31.26
CA VAL A 9 -2.57 -14.49 30.09
C VAL A 9 -2.26 -13.08 29.53
N CYS A 10 -1.41 -12.27 30.18
CA CYS A 10 -1.25 -10.85 29.81
C CYS A 10 -0.09 -10.51 28.84
N ILE A 11 0.68 -11.48 28.33
CA ILE A 11 1.95 -11.18 27.62
C ILE A 11 1.85 -11.21 26.07
N LEU A 12 0.68 -11.49 25.47
CA LEU A 12 0.53 -11.54 24.01
C LEU A 12 0.01 -10.22 23.37
N ALA A 13 0.27 -9.06 23.98
CA ALA A 13 0.02 -7.78 23.32
C ALA A 13 1.22 -7.44 22.42
N SER A 14 1.27 -8.03 21.21
CA SER A 14 2.23 -7.62 20.19
C SER A 14 1.89 -6.18 19.76
N PRO A 15 2.86 -5.25 19.74
CA PRO A 15 2.64 -3.93 19.14
C PRO A 15 2.33 -4.14 17.65
N SER A 16 1.12 -3.77 17.24
CA SER A 16 0.74 -3.75 15.82
C SER A 16 1.35 -2.50 15.19
N PHE A 17 2.48 -2.65 14.50
CA PHE A 17 3.01 -1.59 13.66
C PHE A 17 2.20 -1.55 12.36
N ALA A 18 1.67 -0.37 12.03
CA ALA A 18 1.03 -0.16 10.74
C ALA A 18 2.07 -0.33 9.62
N GLN A 19 1.81 -1.26 8.69
CA GLN A 19 2.67 -1.48 7.53
C GLN A 19 2.69 -0.22 6.66
N GLU A 20 3.88 0.18 6.21
CA GLU A 20 4.01 1.26 5.23
C GLU A 20 3.48 0.80 3.87
N ILE A 21 2.61 1.61 3.27
CA ILE A 21 2.04 1.35 1.94
C ILE A 21 2.83 2.17 0.92
N THR A 22 3.37 1.51 -0.10
CA THR A 22 4.06 2.15 -1.23
C THR A 22 3.13 2.25 -2.43
N VAL A 23 2.80 3.48 -2.82
CA VAL A 23 1.89 3.80 -3.91
C VAL A 23 2.68 4.28 -5.12
N ALA A 24 2.61 3.59 -6.26
CA ALA A 24 3.09 4.09 -7.54
C ALA A 24 1.99 4.94 -8.19
N ALA A 25 2.25 6.21 -8.48
CA ALA A 25 1.25 7.12 -9.03
C ALA A 25 1.73 7.94 -10.22
N ALA A 26 0.84 8.14 -11.19
CA ALA A 26 1.05 9.08 -12.27
C ALA A 26 1.31 10.50 -11.71
N ALA A 27 2.28 11.21 -12.29
CA ALA A 27 2.73 12.50 -11.76
C ALA A 27 1.66 13.61 -11.77
N ASP A 28 0.66 13.51 -12.65
CA ASP A 28 -0.50 14.42 -12.71
C ASP A 28 -1.47 14.25 -11.52
N LEU A 29 -1.36 13.16 -10.75
CA LEU A 29 -2.15 12.90 -9.55
C LEU A 29 -1.51 13.44 -8.26
N HIS A 30 -0.35 14.10 -8.34
CA HIS A 30 0.43 14.50 -7.16
C HIS A 30 -0.35 15.36 -6.17
N ALA A 31 -1.04 16.40 -6.64
CA ALA A 31 -1.79 17.29 -5.76
C ALA A 31 -2.90 16.54 -5.00
N ALA A 32 -3.65 15.67 -5.69
CA ALA A 32 -4.75 14.93 -5.10
C ALA A 32 -4.27 13.83 -4.15
N LEU A 33 -3.23 13.07 -4.52
CA LEU A 33 -2.75 11.96 -3.72
C LEU A 33 -1.96 12.41 -2.49
N ASP A 34 -1.30 13.56 -2.52
CA ASP A 34 -0.67 14.13 -1.32
C ASP A 34 -1.72 14.49 -0.26
N GLU A 35 -2.84 15.10 -0.68
CA GLU A 35 -3.97 15.39 0.21
C GLU A 35 -4.55 14.09 0.79
N ILE A 36 -4.85 13.11 -0.07
CA ILE A 36 -5.39 11.81 0.36
C ILE A 36 -4.42 11.08 1.31
N ALA A 37 -3.11 11.08 1.02
CA ALA A 37 -2.11 10.44 1.85
C ALA A 37 -2.00 11.11 3.23
N ALA A 38 -2.09 12.46 3.28
CA ALA A 38 -2.09 13.20 4.53
C ALA A 38 -3.34 12.86 5.37
N HIS A 39 -4.53 12.83 4.76
CA HIS A 39 -5.76 12.43 5.44
C HIS A 39 -5.72 10.99 5.94
N TYR A 40 -5.29 10.05 5.08
CA TYR A 40 -5.17 8.65 5.45
C TYR A 40 -4.22 8.43 6.63
N LYS A 41 -3.06 9.11 6.63
CA LYS A 41 -2.11 9.06 7.73
C LYS A 41 -2.70 9.63 9.03
N ALA A 42 -3.47 10.72 8.95
CA ALA A 42 -4.11 11.33 10.12
C ALA A 42 -5.15 10.39 10.76
N GLU A 43 -5.92 9.65 9.95
CA GLU A 43 -6.96 8.74 10.45
C GLU A 43 -6.42 7.41 10.95
N THR A 44 -5.46 6.81 10.22
CA THR A 44 -5.01 5.44 10.46
C THR A 44 -3.70 5.36 11.23
N SER A 45 -2.96 6.48 11.33
CA SER A 45 -1.56 6.51 11.75
C SER A 45 -0.62 5.63 10.91
N ALA A 46 -1.09 5.10 9.77
CA ALA A 46 -0.29 4.27 8.89
C ALA A 46 0.57 5.14 7.95
N PRO A 47 1.86 4.82 7.78
CA PRO A 47 2.72 5.52 6.84
C PRO A 47 2.34 5.18 5.39
N VAL A 48 2.34 6.20 4.53
CA VAL A 48 2.11 6.07 3.09
C VAL A 48 3.27 6.75 2.37
N LYS A 49 3.89 6.02 1.45
CA LYS A 49 4.95 6.50 0.58
C LYS A 49 4.45 6.52 -0.85
N VAL A 50 4.29 7.70 -1.43
CA VAL A 50 3.90 7.85 -2.84
C VAL A 50 5.15 8.04 -3.71
N VAL A 51 5.26 7.26 -4.77
CA VAL A 51 6.31 7.34 -5.79
C VAL A 51 5.67 7.84 -7.08
N TYR A 52 5.99 9.07 -7.44
CA TYR A 52 5.47 9.70 -8.64
C TYR A 52 6.34 9.44 -9.87
N GLY A 53 5.71 9.20 -11.01
CA GLY A 53 6.38 8.98 -12.28
C GLY A 53 5.42 8.99 -13.47
N SER A 54 5.94 8.77 -14.68
CA SER A 54 5.04 8.52 -15.81
C SER A 54 4.38 7.14 -15.65
N SER A 55 3.11 7.05 -16.03
CA SER A 55 2.36 5.78 -15.95
C SER A 55 3.08 4.63 -16.65
N GLY A 56 3.68 4.89 -17.83
CA GLY A 56 4.42 3.88 -18.57
C GLY A 56 5.71 3.44 -17.85
N ASN A 57 6.44 4.35 -17.21
CA ASN A 57 7.63 4.00 -16.46
C ASN A 57 7.28 3.15 -15.22
N LEU A 58 6.28 3.58 -14.44
CA LEU A 58 5.83 2.82 -13.27
C LEU A 58 5.27 1.45 -13.65
N TYR A 59 4.49 1.36 -14.74
CA TYR A 59 4.07 0.09 -15.31
C TYR A 59 5.25 -0.83 -15.63
N GLN A 60 6.29 -0.33 -16.30
CA GLN A 60 7.50 -1.12 -16.58
C GLN A 60 8.21 -1.57 -15.31
N GLN A 61 8.27 -0.71 -14.29
CA GLN A 61 8.84 -1.09 -13.00
C GLN A 61 8.04 -2.22 -12.35
N ILE A 62 6.70 -2.16 -12.35
CA ILE A 62 5.84 -3.23 -11.82
C ILE A 62 6.05 -4.53 -12.59
N GLN A 63 6.10 -4.48 -13.94
CA GLN A 63 6.41 -5.66 -14.75
C GLN A 63 7.76 -6.28 -14.43
N ASN A 64 8.73 -5.46 -14.01
CA ASN A 64 10.06 -5.90 -13.60
C ASN A 64 10.15 -6.29 -12.11
N GLY A 65 9.02 -6.39 -11.41
CA GLY A 65 8.96 -6.85 -10.02
C GLY A 65 9.20 -5.76 -8.98
N ALA A 66 9.04 -4.48 -9.32
CA ALA A 66 9.06 -3.42 -8.32
C ALA A 66 7.92 -3.64 -7.29
N PRO A 67 8.21 -3.63 -5.98
CA PRO A 67 7.27 -4.03 -4.95
C PRO A 67 6.34 -2.88 -4.55
N PHE A 68 5.48 -2.43 -5.47
CA PHE A 68 4.43 -1.45 -5.18
C PHE A 68 3.18 -2.15 -4.67
N ASP A 69 2.53 -1.56 -3.67
CA ASP A 69 1.28 -2.08 -3.09
C ASP A 69 0.06 -1.59 -3.87
N VAL A 70 0.11 -0.36 -4.40
CA VAL A 70 -0.99 0.28 -5.14
C VAL A 70 -0.44 0.99 -6.36
N PHE A 71 -1.16 0.91 -7.49
CA PHE A 71 -0.80 1.59 -8.73
C PHE A 71 -1.94 2.49 -9.25
N PHE A 72 -1.70 3.80 -9.31
CA PHE A 72 -2.58 4.78 -9.92
C PHE A 72 -2.01 5.25 -11.26
N SER A 73 -2.69 4.88 -12.36
CA SER A 73 -2.28 5.26 -13.71
C SER A 73 -3.20 6.31 -14.32
N ALA A 74 -2.60 7.24 -15.07
CA ALA A 74 -3.31 8.15 -15.96
C ALA A 74 -3.80 7.47 -17.25
N ASN A 75 -3.27 6.28 -17.58
CA ASN A 75 -3.73 5.48 -18.71
C ASN A 75 -4.34 4.17 -18.19
N THR A 76 -5.64 4.00 -18.41
CA THR A 76 -6.42 2.85 -17.96
C THR A 76 -5.97 1.52 -18.55
N ASP A 77 -5.20 1.53 -19.63
CA ASP A 77 -4.70 0.30 -20.25
C ASP A 77 -3.60 -0.37 -19.42
N TYR A 78 -2.81 0.38 -18.65
CA TYR A 78 -1.72 -0.21 -17.87
C TYR A 78 -2.22 -1.10 -16.72
N PRO A 79 -3.16 -0.66 -15.85
CA PRO A 79 -3.72 -1.54 -14.83
C PRO A 79 -4.36 -2.80 -15.44
N LYS A 80 -5.13 -2.66 -16.53
CA LYS A 80 -5.74 -3.79 -17.24
C LYS A 80 -4.71 -4.79 -17.76
N LYS A 81 -3.58 -4.31 -18.28
CA LYS A 81 -2.48 -5.17 -18.74
C LYS A 81 -1.79 -5.88 -17.59
N LEU A 82 -1.64 -5.22 -16.43
CA LEU A 82 -1.08 -5.87 -15.23
C LEU A 82 -2.03 -6.95 -14.70
N GLU A 83 -3.34 -6.67 -14.67
CA GLU A 83 -4.36 -7.64 -14.29
C GLU A 83 -4.35 -8.86 -15.21
N ALA A 84 -4.37 -8.63 -16.53
CA ALA A 84 -4.27 -9.71 -17.52
C ALA A 84 -2.95 -10.50 -17.43
N ALA A 85 -1.89 -9.89 -16.92
CA ALA A 85 -0.60 -10.54 -16.68
C ALA A 85 -0.53 -11.28 -15.32
N GLY A 86 -1.59 -11.22 -14.49
CA GLY A 86 -1.61 -11.83 -13.16
C GLY A 86 -0.70 -11.14 -12.15
N LEU A 87 -0.37 -9.85 -12.38
CA LEU A 87 0.49 -9.04 -11.52
C LEU A 87 -0.32 -8.15 -10.55
N THR A 88 -1.62 -8.37 -10.45
CA THR A 88 -2.53 -7.66 -9.54
C THR A 88 -3.32 -8.66 -8.70
N LEU A 89 -4.02 -8.15 -7.68
CA LEU A 89 -4.96 -8.98 -6.93
C LEU A 89 -6.23 -9.22 -7.78
N PRO A 90 -6.96 -10.33 -7.54
CA PRO A 90 -8.20 -10.59 -8.27
C PRO A 90 -9.23 -9.48 -8.07
N GLY A 91 -9.69 -8.88 -9.17
CA GLY A 91 -10.67 -7.78 -9.14
C GLY A 91 -10.07 -6.38 -8.98
N GLY A 92 -8.74 -6.26 -8.97
CA GLY A 92 -8.01 -5.00 -8.85
C GLY A 92 -6.75 -5.14 -8.02
#